data_AF-A0A263D8A5-F1
#
_entry.id   AF-A0A263D8A5-F1
#
_cell.length_a   1.000
_cell.length_b   1.000
_cell.length_c   1.000
_cell.angle_alpha   90.00
_cell.angle_beta   90.00
_cell.angle_gamma   90.00
#
_symmetry.space_group_name_H-M   'P 1'
#
loop_
_entity.id
_entity.type
_entity.pdbx_description
1 polymer ?
#
loop_
_entity_poly.entity_id
_entity_poly.type
_entity_poly.pdbx_seq_one_letter_code
_entity_poly.pdbx_strand_id
1 'polypeptide(L)'
;MRSQRSRRHHSNPGHVIAYGDGEVRQEFSICFRARAIGEEPERAQSREVHWLDAARIADTDIHLSIETRVKHALDRRDSPFYS
;
A
#
# COMPACT_ATOMS: atom_id res chain seq x y z
N MET A 1 -20.98 2.49 13.46
CA MET A 1 -21.01 2.02 12.06
C MET A 1 -19.77 1.18 11.80
N ARG A 2 -19.89 -0.16 11.65
CA ARG A 2 -18.72 -1.05 11.52
C ARG A 2 -18.22 -1.04 10.07
N SER A 3 -17.05 -0.45 9.84
CA SER A 3 -16.31 -0.57 8.59
C SER A 3 -15.72 -1.98 8.49
N GLN A 4 -16.17 -2.76 7.50
CA GLN A 4 -15.57 -4.05 7.16
C GLN A 4 -14.25 -3.78 6.44
N ARG A 5 -13.12 -3.97 7.14
CA ARG A 5 -11.77 -3.81 6.57
C ARG A 5 -11.17 -5.19 6.31
N SER A 6 -10.88 -5.52 5.05
CA SER A 6 -10.07 -6.70 4.72
C SER A 6 -8.59 -6.38 4.96
N ARG A 7 -7.93 -7.17 5.81
CA ARG A 7 -6.48 -7.10 6.10
C ARG A 7 -5.70 -7.93 5.08
N ARG A 8 -4.62 -7.40 4.50
CA ARG A 8 -3.72 -8.16 3.60
C ARG A 8 -2.25 -7.97 3.97
N HIS A 9 -1.46 -9.03 3.86
CA HIS A 9 -0.01 -9.03 4.15
C HIS A 9 0.79 -9.00 2.85
N HIS A 10 1.79 -8.11 2.78
CA HIS A 10 2.76 -8.01 1.68
C HIS A 10 4.17 -8.04 2.27
N SER A 11 4.96 -9.03 1.88
CA SER A 11 6.35 -9.18 2.31
C SER A 11 7.20 -9.69 1.13
N ASN A 12 8.38 -9.09 0.95
CA ASN A 12 9.44 -9.59 0.07
C ASN A 12 10.62 -9.99 0.97
N PRO A 13 10.99 -11.29 1.06
CA PRO A 13 12.05 -11.76 1.93
C PRO A 13 13.41 -11.08 1.67
N GLY A 14 13.67 -10.67 0.44
CA GLY A 14 14.92 -10.01 0.03
C GLY A 14 14.97 -8.50 0.29
N HIS A 15 13.86 -7.88 0.70
CA HIS A 15 13.85 -6.45 1.03
C HIS A 15 14.27 -6.26 2.49
N VAL A 16 15.56 -6.03 2.70
CA VAL A 16 16.16 -5.79 4.02
C VAL A 16 16.92 -4.47 4.05
N ILE A 17 16.84 -3.76 5.17
CA ILE A 17 17.58 -2.54 5.45
C ILE A 17 18.69 -2.90 6.43
N ALA A 18 19.94 -2.80 6.00
CA ALA A 18 21.11 -2.99 6.84
C ALA A 18 21.63 -1.64 7.33
N TYR A 19 21.81 -1.52 8.64
CA TYR A 19 22.37 -0.33 9.29
C TYR A 19 23.87 -0.54 9.57
N GLY A 20 24.59 0.56 9.73
CA GLY A 20 26.06 0.54 9.89
C GLY A 20 26.56 -0.11 11.19
N ASP A 21 25.66 -0.38 12.15
CA ASP A 21 25.91 -1.08 13.41
C ASP A 21 25.70 -2.60 13.33
N GLY A 22 25.33 -3.12 12.15
CA GLY A 22 25.04 -4.53 11.94
C GLY A 22 23.59 -4.93 12.16
N GLU A 23 22.69 -3.99 12.51
CA GLU A 23 21.25 -4.26 12.54
C GLU A 23 20.72 -4.51 11.12
N VAL A 24 19.94 -5.57 10.94
CA VAL A 24 19.22 -5.86 9.70
C VAL A 24 17.73 -5.91 10.00
N ARG A 25 16.95 -5.03 9.35
CA ARG A 25 15.50 -4.97 9.51
C ARG A 25 14.81 -5.40 8.23
N GLN A 26 13.77 -6.20 8.37
CA GLN A 26 12.88 -6.56 7.27
C GLN A 26 11.56 -5.81 7.42
N GLU A 27 11.14 -5.13 6.37
CA GLU A 27 9.82 -4.51 6.33
C GLU A 27 8.77 -5.56 5.96
N PHE A 28 7.65 -5.57 6.67
CA PHE A 28 6.40 -6.09 6.15
C PHE A 28 5.34 -5.00 6.17
N SER A 29 4.46 -5.01 5.18
CA SER A 29 3.35 -4.06 5.09
C SER A 29 2.01 -4.78 5.27
N ILE A 30 1.12 -4.17 6.06
CA ILE A 30 -0.29 -4.56 6.13
C ILE A 30 -1.10 -3.56 5.32
N CYS A 31 -1.74 -4.02 4.25
CA CYS A 31 -2.54 -3.20 3.36
C CYS A 31 -4.03 -3.44 3.62
N PHE A 32 -4.80 -2.37 3.58
CA PHE A 32 -6.25 -2.39 3.74
C PHE A 32 -6.92 -1.79 2.52
N ARG A 33 -8.01 -2.42 2.08
CA ARG A 33 -8.93 -1.82 1.11
C ARG A 33 -10.10 -1.21 1.87
N ALA A 34 -10.49 0.00 1.50
CA ALA A 34 -11.60 0.72 2.10
C ALA A 34 -12.37 1.50 1.04
N ARG A 35 -13.61 1.89 1.37
CA ARG A 35 -14.40 2.85 0.61
C ARG A 35 -14.29 4.20 1.29
N ALA A 36 -13.95 5.24 0.54
CA ALA A 36 -14.02 6.62 1.02
C ALA A 36 -15.48 6.97 1.37
N ILE A 37 -15.68 7.65 2.50
CA ILE A 37 -17.01 8.08 2.98
C ILE A 37 -17.16 9.61 3.01
N GLY A 38 -16.17 10.34 2.50
CA GLY A 38 -16.16 11.79 2.35
C GLY A 38 -15.63 12.19 0.98
N GLU A 39 -15.79 13.46 0.64
CA GLU A 39 -15.62 13.96 -0.72
C GLU A 39 -14.17 14.39 -1.00
N GLU A 40 -13.52 15.07 -0.05
CA GLU A 40 -12.21 15.67 -0.24
C GLU A 40 -11.12 14.95 0.57
N PRO A 41 -9.91 14.72 0.02
CA PRO A 41 -8.83 14.11 0.78
C PRO A 41 -8.23 15.13 1.76
N GLU A 42 -8.30 14.84 3.06
CA GLU A 42 -7.70 15.68 4.09
C GLU A 42 -6.22 15.33 4.32
N ARG A 43 -5.37 16.35 4.46
CA ARG A 43 -3.94 16.21 4.75
C ARG A 43 -3.71 16.24 6.26
N ALA A 44 -3.46 15.09 6.87
CA ALA A 44 -3.09 15.03 8.29
C ALA A 44 -1.57 15.01 8.53
N GLN A 45 -0.80 14.29 7.69
CA GLN A 45 0.67 14.16 7.82
C GLN A 45 1.39 14.04 6.47
N SER A 46 0.66 14.12 5.35
CA SER A 46 1.21 13.94 4.01
C SER A 46 1.59 15.29 3.40
N ARG A 47 2.70 15.30 2.67
CA ARG A 47 3.11 16.48 1.90
C ARG A 47 2.14 16.76 0.76
N GLU A 48 1.56 15.74 0.12
CA GLU A 48 0.53 15.82 -0.91
C GLU A 48 -0.47 14.65 -0.89
N VAL A 49 -1.73 14.91 -1.25
CA VAL A 49 -2.80 13.89 -1.36
C VAL A 49 -3.74 14.26 -2.50
N HIS A 50 -4.05 13.29 -3.36
CA HIS A 50 -4.90 13.44 -4.55
C HIS A 50 -5.82 12.22 -4.71
N TRP A 51 -7.04 12.44 -5.19
CA TRP A 51 -7.85 11.38 -5.78
C TRP A 51 -7.43 11.17 -7.23
N LEU A 52 -7.15 9.92 -7.60
CA LEU A 52 -6.76 9.55 -8.95
C LEU A 52 -7.71 8.49 -9.48
N ASP A 53 -8.00 8.55 -10.77
CA ASP A 53 -8.60 7.42 -11.47
C ASP A 53 -7.63 6.24 -11.47
N ALA A 54 -8.15 5.02 -11.32
CA ALA A 54 -7.34 3.81 -11.25
C ALA A 54 -6.42 3.63 -12.47
N ALA A 55 -6.84 4.08 -13.65
CA ALA A 55 -6.05 4.00 -14.88
C ALA A 55 -4.83 4.94 -14.86
N ARG A 56 -4.84 6.00 -14.06
CA ARG A 56 -3.75 6.99 -13.97
C ARG A 56 -2.62 6.56 -13.04
N ILE A 57 -2.82 5.50 -12.27
CA ILE A 57 -1.83 5.03 -11.32
C ILE A 57 -0.56 4.52 -12.03
N ALA A 58 -0.72 3.93 -13.22
CA ALA A 58 0.39 3.50 -14.07
C ALA A 58 1.26 4.66 -14.57
N ASP A 59 0.72 5.89 -14.61
CA ASP A 59 1.43 7.09 -15.06
C ASP A 59 2.11 7.83 -13.88
N THR A 60 1.95 7.34 -12.65
CA THR A 60 2.46 8.02 -11.44
C THR A 60 3.84 7.49 -11.08
N ASP A 61 4.76 8.38 -10.68
CA ASP A 61 6.07 8.00 -10.14
C ASP A 61 5.92 7.36 -8.75
N ILE A 62 5.69 6.05 -8.73
CA ILE A 62 5.59 5.24 -7.52
C ILE A 62 6.48 4.00 -7.63
N HIS A 63 6.98 3.55 -6.48
CA HIS A 63 7.77 2.33 -6.42
C HIS A 63 6.92 1.10 -6.79
N LEU A 64 7.51 0.13 -7.50
CA LEU A 64 6.84 -1.08 -8.00
C LEU A 64 6.07 -1.87 -6.92
N SER A 65 6.57 -1.86 -5.68
CA SER A 65 5.89 -2.51 -4.55
C SER A 65 4.55 -1.86 -4.21
N ILE A 66 4.44 -0.53 -4.34
CA ILE A 66 3.20 0.22 -4.13
C ILE A 66 2.23 -0.03 -5.28
N GLU A 67 2.72 0.02 -6.52
CA GLU A 67 1.91 -0.31 -7.71
C GLU A 67 1.29 -1.70 -7.60
N THR A 68 2.09 -2.70 -7.21
CA THR A 68 1.62 -4.08 -6.99
C THR A 68 0.54 -4.15 -5.92
N ARG A 69 0.72 -3.46 -4.78
CA ARG A 69 -0.28 -3.40 -3.69
C ARG A 69 -1.60 -2.80 -4.17
N VAL A 70 -1.53 -1.74 -4.97
CA VAL A 70 -2.71 -1.08 -5.54
C VAL A 70 -3.41 -1.98 -6.55
N LYS A 71 -2.67 -2.59 -7.47
CA LYS A 71 -3.22 -3.55 -8.44
C LYS A 71 -3.96 -4.69 -7.75
N HIS A 72 -3.36 -5.30 -6.72
CA HIS A 72 -4.04 -6.32 -5.92
C HIS A 72 -5.33 -5.83 -5.23
N ALA A 73 -5.36 -4.56 -4.81
CA ALA A 73 -6.57 -3.97 -4.23
C ALA A 73 -7.67 -3.78 -5.28
N LEU A 74 -7.32 -3.43 -6.52
CA LEU A 74 -8.24 -3.27 -7.64
C LEU A 74 -8.77 -4.61 -8.17
N ASP A 75 -7.89 -5.61 -8.30
CA ASP A 75 -8.21 -6.97 -8.77
C ASP A 75 -9.04 -7.77 -7.74
N ARG A 76 -9.31 -7.21 -6.55
CA ARG A 76 -10.09 -7.82 -5.46
C ARG A 76 -9.57 -9.21 -5.05
N ARG A 77 -8.25 -9.42 -5.13
CA ARG A 77 -7.64 -10.71 -4.81
C ARG A 77 -7.86 -11.06 -3.33
N ASP A 78 -8.31 -12.27 -3.03
CA ASP A 78 -8.65 -12.67 -1.66
C ASP A 78 -7.56 -13.41 -0.89
N SER A 79 -6.41 -13.68 -1.52
CA SER A 79 -5.25 -14.32 -0.89
C SER A 79 -4.13 -13.32 -0.55
N PRO A 80 -3.33 -13.58 0.50
CA PRO A 80 -2.08 -12.85 0.76
C PRO A 80 -1.11 -12.92 -0.43
N PHE A 81 -0.20 -11.95 -0.53
CA PHE A 81 0.84 -11.93 -1.55
C PHE A 81 2.23 -12.04 -0.91
N TYR A 82 3.01 -13.00 -1.41
CA TYR A 82 4.40 -13.22 -1.07
C TYR A 82 5.17 -13.29 -2.39
N SER A 83 6.26 -12.53 -2.51
CA SER A 83 7.16 -12.53 -3.67
C SER A 83 8.56 -12.87 -3.23
#